data_AF-G6EGD3-F1
#
_entry.id   AF-G6EGD3-F1
#
_cell.length_a   1.000
_cell.length_b   1.000
_cell.length_c   1.000
_cell.angle_alpha   90.00
_cell.angle_beta   90.00
_cell.angle_gamma   90.00
#
_symmetry.space_group_name_H-M   'P 1'
#
loop_
_entity.id
_entity.type
_entity.pdbx_description
1 polymer ?
#
loop_
_entity_poly.entity_id
_entity_poly.type
_entity_poly.pdbx_seq_one_letter_code
_entity_poly.pdbx_strand_id
1 'polypeptide(L)'
;MGQEWFENASRILKELAAQHGKPGDSFSLCERFTGAPAEISPSGLAAWHFRVEGMHAEANRGETDDADLRITGDYGSTLPMARLVYTPDNAEQRKAHAAKFPTLIEGDVSKVPGYLSELHNRLAVITA
;
A
#
# COMPACT_ATOMS: atom_id res chain seq x y z
N MET A 1 -11.69 4.19 -5.57
CA MET A 1 -10.98 4.82 -4.46
C MET A 1 -10.68 6.22 -4.93
N GLY A 2 -11.33 7.19 -4.32
CA GLY A 2 -11.44 8.54 -4.86
C GLY A 2 -10.20 9.40 -4.61
N GLN A 3 -10.37 10.69 -4.89
CA GLN A 3 -9.42 11.74 -4.52
C GLN A 3 -9.12 11.72 -3.01
N GLU A 4 -10.15 11.58 -2.18
CA GLU A 4 -10.06 11.58 -0.72
C GLU A 4 -9.19 10.44 -0.14
N TRP A 5 -9.34 9.21 -0.63
CA TRP A 5 -8.53 8.08 -0.15
C TRP A 5 -7.04 8.35 -0.36
N PHE A 6 -6.69 8.89 -1.53
CA PHE A 6 -5.31 9.19 -1.88
C PHE A 6 -4.75 10.38 -1.09
N GLU A 7 -5.56 11.42 -0.86
CA GLU A 7 -5.19 12.54 0.01
C GLU A 7 -4.91 12.06 1.45
N ASN A 8 -5.73 11.13 1.96
CA ASN A 8 -5.49 10.48 3.24
C ASN A 8 -4.20 9.65 3.23
N ALA A 9 -3.96 8.85 2.19
CA ALA A 9 -2.71 8.08 2.06
C ALA A 9 -1.48 8.99 2.07
N SER A 10 -1.49 10.07 1.28
CA SER A 10 -0.40 11.05 1.26
C SER A 10 -0.17 11.71 2.62
N ARG A 11 -1.25 12.16 3.27
CA ARG A 11 -1.18 12.81 4.58
C ARG A 11 -0.64 11.87 5.66
N ILE A 12 -1.20 10.67 5.76
CA ILE A 12 -0.83 9.67 6.78
C ILE A 12 0.61 9.20 6.56
N LEU A 13 1.01 8.93 5.31
CA LEU A 13 2.37 8.51 4.99
C LEU A 13 3.39 9.59 5.40
N LYS A 14 3.13 10.86 5.09
CA LYS A 14 3.98 11.99 5.49
C LYS A 14 4.08 12.14 7.01
N GLU A 15 2.97 12.01 7.71
CA GLU A 15 2.92 12.03 9.17
C GLU A 15 3.79 10.91 9.78
N LEU A 16 3.61 9.68 9.30
CA LEU A 16 4.37 8.51 9.78
C LEU A 16 5.86 8.60 9.45
N ALA A 17 6.21 9.04 8.25
CA ALA A 17 7.61 9.26 7.88
C ALA A 17 8.27 10.34 8.74
N ALA A 18 7.58 11.45 9.00
CA ALA A 18 8.08 12.50 9.89
C ALA A 18 8.28 12.01 11.33
N GLN A 19 7.42 11.11 11.81
CA GLN A 19 7.47 10.59 13.17
C GLN A 19 8.48 9.45 13.37
N HIS A 20 8.63 8.58 12.37
CA HIS A 20 9.34 7.29 12.51
C HIS A 20 10.51 7.10 11.55
N GLY A 21 10.61 7.93 10.52
CA GLY A 21 11.68 7.90 9.54
C GLY A 21 13.04 8.23 10.15
N LYS A 22 14.10 7.64 9.62
CA LYS A 22 15.47 7.83 10.11
C LYS A 22 16.39 8.33 9.00
N PRO A 23 17.29 9.28 9.27
CA PRO A 23 18.27 9.71 8.28
C PRO A 23 19.03 8.52 7.69
N GLY A 24 19.09 8.44 6.36
CA GLY A 24 19.76 7.36 5.62
C GLY A 24 18.86 6.19 5.22
N ASP A 25 17.64 6.07 5.77
CA ASP A 25 16.67 5.09 5.31
C ASP A 25 16.03 5.55 3.99
N SER A 26 15.88 4.64 3.04
CA SER A 26 15.14 4.89 1.79
C SER A 26 14.33 3.65 1.43
N PHE A 27 13.09 3.86 0.99
CA PHE A 27 12.23 2.77 0.51
C PHE A 27 11.21 3.28 -0.50
N SER A 28 10.94 2.51 -1.55
CA SER A 28 9.83 2.77 -2.47
C SER A 28 8.95 1.55 -2.72
N LEU A 29 7.65 1.79 -2.87
CA LEU A 29 6.63 0.79 -3.14
C LEU A 29 5.80 1.23 -4.35
N CYS A 30 5.52 0.31 -5.26
CA CYS A 30 4.51 0.48 -6.31
C CYS A 30 3.44 -0.60 -6.17
N GLU A 31 2.17 -0.19 -6.11
CA GLU A 31 1.03 -1.11 -6.08
C GLU A 31 0.20 -0.96 -7.34
N ARG A 32 -0.15 -2.10 -7.96
CA ARG A 32 -0.88 -2.17 -9.22
C ARG A 32 -2.00 -3.21 -9.11
N PHE A 33 -3.25 -2.77 -9.23
CA PHE A 33 -4.41 -3.64 -9.16
C PHE A 33 -5.26 -3.56 -10.43
N THR A 34 -5.34 -4.67 -11.16
CA THR A 34 -6.14 -4.81 -12.39
C THR A 34 -7.61 -5.09 -12.07
N GLY A 35 -8.51 -4.83 -13.02
CA GLY A 35 -9.93 -5.12 -12.83
C GLY A 35 -10.63 -4.17 -11.85
N ALA A 36 -10.07 -2.98 -11.64
CA ALA A 36 -10.69 -1.98 -10.79
C ALA A 36 -12.02 -1.48 -11.43
N PRO A 37 -13.08 -1.27 -10.64
CA PRO A 37 -14.32 -0.67 -11.15
C PRO A 37 -14.07 0.71 -11.77
N ALA A 38 -14.86 1.11 -12.76
CA ALA A 38 -14.68 2.37 -13.50
C ALA A 38 -14.74 3.64 -12.61
N GLU A 39 -15.54 3.58 -11.55
CA GLU A 39 -15.65 4.60 -10.50
C GLU A 39 -14.38 4.71 -9.63
N ILE A 40 -13.51 3.70 -9.65
CA ILE A 40 -12.19 3.72 -9.00
C ILE A 40 -11.12 4.16 -10.01
N SER A 41 -11.13 3.58 -11.20
CA SER A 41 -10.22 3.93 -12.29
C SER A 41 -10.89 3.68 -13.65
N PRO A 42 -11.07 4.70 -14.50
CA PRO A 42 -11.67 4.55 -15.82
C PRO A 42 -10.95 3.56 -16.74
N SER A 43 -9.64 3.35 -16.53
CA SER A 43 -8.84 2.38 -17.30
C SER A 43 -8.96 0.94 -16.79
N GLY A 44 -9.64 0.73 -15.66
CA GLY A 44 -9.67 -0.56 -14.97
C GLY A 44 -8.37 -0.89 -14.21
N LEU A 45 -7.45 0.06 -14.10
CA LEU A 45 -6.18 -0.10 -13.41
C LEU A 45 -6.07 0.90 -12.25
N ALA A 46 -6.09 0.39 -11.02
CA ALA A 46 -5.79 1.19 -9.83
C ALA A 46 -4.29 1.07 -9.53
N ALA A 47 -3.55 2.17 -9.64
CA ALA A 47 -2.11 2.17 -9.40
C ALA A 47 -1.67 3.41 -8.65
N TRP A 48 -0.70 3.23 -7.77
CA TRP A 48 -0.03 4.28 -7.02
C TRP A 48 1.36 3.82 -6.61
N HIS A 49 2.20 4.78 -6.20
CA HIS A 49 3.48 4.48 -5.61
C HIS A 49 3.81 5.43 -4.47
N PHE A 50 4.54 4.91 -3.49
CA PHE A 50 5.04 5.63 -2.33
C PHE A 50 6.56 5.65 -2.36
N ARG A 51 7.13 6.77 -1.95
CA ARG A 51 8.57 6.93 -1.77
C ARG A 51 8.84 7.50 -0.39
N VAL A 52 9.77 6.90 0.33
CA VAL A 52 10.24 7.32 1.65
C VAL A 52 11.73 7.62 1.53
N GLU A 53 12.14 8.78 2.03
CA GLU A 53 13.54 9.17 2.18
C GLU A 53 13.73 9.83 3.54
N GLY A 54 14.28 9.05 4.48
CA GLY A 54 14.37 9.40 5.88
C GLY A 54 13.03 9.82 6.46
N MET A 55 12.91 11.09 6.82
CA MET A 55 11.71 11.67 7.45
C MET A 55 10.73 12.26 6.44
N HIS A 56 11.02 12.15 5.14
CA HIS A 56 10.20 12.65 4.06
C HIS A 56 9.53 11.51 3.32
N ALA A 57 8.32 11.75 2.84
CA ALA A 57 7.63 10.79 2.01
C ALA A 57 6.71 11.45 1.00
N GLU A 58 6.52 10.75 -0.11
CA GLU A 58 5.67 11.14 -1.22
C GLU A 58 4.74 10.00 -1.59
N ALA A 59 3.53 10.37 -1.98
CA ALA A 59 2.55 9.45 -2.56
C ALA A 59 2.13 10.01 -3.90
N ASN A 60 2.23 9.19 -4.93
CA ASN A 60 1.95 9.55 -6.31
C ASN A 60 0.96 8.56 -6.92
N ARG A 61 0.11 9.06 -7.83
CA ARG A 61 -0.81 8.21 -8.60
C ARG A 61 -0.08 7.59 -9.79
N GLY A 62 -0.54 6.42 -10.20
CA GLY A 62 0.05 5.69 -11.31
C GLY A 62 1.24 4.83 -10.90
N GLU A 63 1.75 4.12 -11.89
CA GLU A 63 2.85 3.17 -11.74
C GLU A 63 4.20 3.89 -11.71
N THR A 64 5.21 3.19 -11.21
CA THR A 64 6.62 3.54 -11.40
C THR A 64 7.42 2.27 -11.61
N ASP A 65 8.40 2.33 -12.52
CA ASP A 65 9.38 1.25 -12.69
C ASP A 65 10.48 1.29 -11.62
N ASP A 66 10.61 2.43 -10.92
CA ASP A 66 11.62 2.66 -9.89
C ASP A 66 11.04 2.42 -8.49
N ALA A 67 10.81 1.15 -8.14
CA ALA A 67 10.30 0.72 -6.85
C ALA A 67 11.10 -0.44 -6.25
N ASP A 68 11.48 -0.33 -4.97
CA ASP A 68 12.13 -1.41 -4.21
C ASP A 68 11.21 -2.62 -4.01
N LEU A 69 9.90 -2.36 -3.92
CA LEU A 69 8.87 -3.38 -3.83
C LEU A 69 7.74 -3.08 -4.82
N ARG A 70 7.31 -4.09 -5.56
CA ARG A 70 6.11 -4.03 -6.40
C ARG A 70 5.12 -5.08 -5.95
N ILE A 71 3.85 -4.67 -5.85
CA ILE A 71 2.74 -5.55 -5.53
C ILE A 71 1.72 -5.46 -6.65
N THR A 72 1.49 -6.56 -7.34
CA THR A 72 0.51 -6.66 -8.43
C THR A 72 -0.59 -7.65 -8.08
N GLY A 73 -1.84 -7.32 -8.35
CA GLY A 73 -2.96 -8.26 -8.13
C GLY A 73 -4.25 -7.87 -8.84
N ASP A 74 -5.29 -8.69 -8.68
CA ASP A 74 -6.65 -8.36 -9.09
C ASP A 74 -7.34 -7.55 -7.99
N TYR A 75 -7.98 -6.43 -8.36
CA TYR A 75 -8.60 -5.49 -7.43
C TYR A 75 -9.67 -6.17 -6.56
N GLY A 76 -10.59 -6.93 -7.17
CA GLY A 76 -11.67 -7.57 -6.44
C GLY A 76 -11.17 -8.63 -5.45
N SER A 77 -10.14 -9.35 -5.86
CA SER A 77 -9.48 -10.39 -5.07
C SER A 77 -8.67 -9.83 -3.90
N THR A 78 -8.01 -8.68 -4.08
CA THR A 78 -7.16 -8.06 -3.04
C THR A 78 -7.94 -7.18 -2.07
N LEU A 79 -9.11 -6.68 -2.46
CA LEU A 79 -9.92 -5.76 -1.66
C LEU A 79 -10.27 -6.27 -0.24
N PRO A 80 -10.60 -7.55 0.00
CA PRO A 80 -10.79 -8.06 1.36
C PRO A 80 -9.54 -7.94 2.23
N MET A 81 -8.34 -8.08 1.65
CA MET A 81 -7.08 -7.90 2.36
C MET A 81 -6.79 -6.43 2.63
N ALA A 82 -7.01 -5.56 1.66
CA ALA A 82 -6.82 -4.12 1.81
C ALA A 82 -7.71 -3.50 2.91
N ARG A 83 -8.85 -4.15 3.23
CA ARG A 83 -9.77 -3.73 4.30
C ARG A 83 -9.48 -4.34 5.67
N LEU A 84 -8.51 -5.27 5.77
CA LEU A 84 -8.21 -5.96 7.01
C LEU A 84 -7.23 -5.14 7.87
N VAL A 85 -7.68 -4.62 9.01
CA VAL A 85 -6.75 -4.03 9.99
C VAL A 85 -5.84 -5.11 10.56
N TYR A 86 -4.53 -4.96 10.42
CA TYR A 86 -3.53 -5.90 10.91
C TYR A 86 -3.33 -5.74 12.41
N THR A 87 -3.60 -6.82 13.15
CA THR A 87 -3.37 -6.93 14.59
C THR A 87 -2.51 -8.15 14.87
N PRO A 88 -1.85 -8.24 16.05
CA PRO A 88 -1.14 -9.45 16.44
C PRO A 88 -2.03 -10.71 16.39
N ASP A 89 -3.30 -10.57 16.78
CA ASP A 89 -4.24 -11.68 16.91
C ASP A 89 -4.72 -12.25 15.56
N ASN A 90 -4.56 -11.52 14.46
CA ASN A 90 -5.01 -11.96 13.13
C ASN A 90 -3.88 -12.38 12.19
N ALA A 91 -2.68 -12.65 12.71
CA ALA A 91 -1.53 -13.09 11.92
C ALA A 91 -1.84 -14.32 11.03
N GLU A 92 -2.50 -15.34 11.58
CA GLU A 92 -2.89 -16.54 10.83
C GLU A 92 -3.96 -16.24 9.76
N GLN A 93 -4.91 -15.36 10.05
CA GLN A 93 -5.91 -14.92 9.07
C GLN A 93 -5.25 -14.21 7.88
N ARG A 94 -4.29 -13.32 8.14
CA ARG A 94 -3.52 -12.63 7.07
C ARG A 94 -2.77 -13.64 6.21
N LYS A 95 -2.10 -14.61 6.84
CA LYS A 95 -1.37 -15.66 6.13
C LYS A 95 -2.29 -16.51 5.25
N ALA A 96 -3.44 -16.92 5.78
CA ALA A 96 -4.44 -17.68 5.03
C ALA A 96 -5.02 -16.89 3.85
N HIS A 97 -5.30 -15.60 4.04
CA HIS A 97 -5.78 -14.74 2.95
C HIS A 97 -4.70 -14.49 1.89
N ALA A 98 -3.45 -14.22 2.27
CA ALA A 98 -2.35 -14.05 1.33
C ALA A 98 -2.16 -15.29 0.45
N ALA A 99 -2.37 -16.49 1.00
CA ALA A 99 -2.34 -17.73 0.23
C ALA A 99 -3.55 -17.89 -0.71
N LYS A 100 -4.72 -17.34 -0.34
CA LYS A 100 -5.97 -17.45 -1.11
C LYS A 100 -6.09 -16.41 -2.23
N PHE A 101 -5.48 -15.24 -2.05
CA PHE A 101 -5.52 -14.12 -2.99
C PHE A 101 -4.09 -13.70 -3.31
N PRO A 102 -3.36 -14.53 -4.07
CA PRO A 102 -1.95 -14.29 -4.34
C PRO A 102 -1.79 -12.99 -5.12
N THR A 103 -1.09 -12.04 -4.53
CA THR A 103 -0.46 -10.95 -5.26
C THR A 103 0.89 -11.42 -5.76
N LEU A 104 1.31 -10.93 -6.92
CA LEU A 104 2.70 -10.99 -7.33
C LEU A 104 3.46 -9.94 -6.54
N ILE A 105 4.42 -10.37 -5.72
CA ILE A 105 5.31 -9.50 -4.96
C ILE A 105 6.70 -9.63 -5.56
N GLU A 106 7.24 -8.52 -6.06
CA GLU A 106 8.60 -8.43 -6.61
C GLU A 106 9.41 -7.45 -5.76
N GLY A 107 10.62 -7.83 -5.37
CA GLY A 107 11.49 -7.02 -4.53
C GLY A 107 11.65 -7.56 -3.11
N ASP A 108 12.17 -6.72 -2.22
CA ASP A 108 12.61 -7.14 -0.88
C ASP A 108 11.66 -6.65 0.21
N VAL A 109 10.78 -7.55 0.66
CA VAL A 109 9.82 -7.28 1.75
C VAL A 109 10.48 -7.00 3.09
N SER A 110 11.75 -7.37 3.29
CA SER A 110 12.46 -7.12 4.55
C SER A 110 12.85 -5.65 4.73
N LYS A 111 12.85 -4.87 3.64
CA LYS A 111 13.15 -3.43 3.63
C LYS A 111 11.95 -2.56 3.95
N VAL A 112 10.74 -3.13 4.01
CA VAL A 112 9.50 -2.39 4.26
C VAL A 112 9.58 -1.74 5.64
N PRO A 113 9.50 -0.39 5.73
CA PRO A 113 9.49 0.29 7.03
C PRO A 113 8.31 -0.19 7.88
N GLY A 114 8.56 -0.51 9.15
CA GLY A 114 7.54 -1.09 10.03
C GLY A 114 6.27 -0.23 10.16
N TYR A 115 6.39 1.09 10.08
CA TYR A 115 5.25 2.01 10.12
C TYR A 115 4.35 1.94 8.88
N LEU A 116 4.75 1.28 7.79
CA LEU A 116 3.84 1.03 6.66
C LEU A 116 2.73 0.05 7.01
N SER A 117 2.90 -0.80 8.04
CA SER A 117 1.78 -1.58 8.59
C SER A 117 0.74 -0.67 9.26
N GLU A 118 1.18 0.42 9.90
CA GLU A 118 0.28 1.41 10.48
C GLU A 118 -0.41 2.24 9.40
N LEU A 119 0.30 2.63 8.34
CA LEU A 119 -0.31 3.26 7.15
C LEU A 119 -1.43 2.36 6.59
N HIS A 120 -1.13 1.09 6.36
CA HIS A 120 -2.10 0.11 5.88
C HIS A 120 -3.34 0.07 6.78
N ASN A 121 -3.15 -0.05 8.10
CA ASN A 121 -4.26 -0.12 9.05
C ASN A 121 -5.17 1.12 9.03
N ARG A 122 -4.59 2.32 8.94
CA ARG A 122 -5.38 3.56 8.86
C ARG A 122 -6.09 3.71 7.52
N LEU A 123 -5.54 3.16 6.44
CA LEU A 123 -6.20 3.13 5.13
C LEU A 123 -7.28 2.06 5.05
N ALA A 124 -7.09 0.92 5.71
CA ALA A 124 -8.02 -0.19 5.72
C ALA A 124 -9.43 0.23 6.19
N VAL A 125 -9.51 1.08 7.21
CA VAL A 125 -10.78 1.56 7.77
C VAL A 125 -11.55 2.53 6.86
N ILE A 126 -10.89 3.15 5.88
CA ILE A 126 -11.51 4.07 4.90
C ILE A 126 -11.57 3.48 3.49
N THR A 127 -11.13 2.23 3.31
CA THR A 127 -11.14 1.56 2.01
C THR A 127 -12.53 1.01 1.76
N ALA A 128 -13.29 1.75 0.93
CA ALA A 128 -14.67 1.44 0.57
C ALA A 128 -14.83 0.11 -0.15
#